data_AF-A0A166AC20-F1
#
_entry.id   AF-A0A166AC20-F1
#
_cell.length_a   1.000
_cell.length_b   1.000
_cell.length_c   1.000
_cell.angle_alpha   90.00
_cell.angle_beta   90.00
_cell.angle_gamma   90.00
#
_symmetry.space_group_name_H-M   'P 1'
#
loop_
_entity.id
_entity.type
_entity.pdbx_description
1 polymer ?
#
loop_
_entity_poly.entity_id
_entity_poly.type
_entity_poly.pdbx_seq_one_letter_code
_entity_poly.pdbx_strand_id
1 'polypeptide(L)'
;MDSRVFSIEPMKIKFELGAILLIILCLFQQEKVKKYFKPVNVVCQEYNSRDVVKNGTYSRKLIFLEIGEKNCVVQKYKCNKCGHIIYTDLSSIVNGNSNITIPVIEHIEFLYSYFNGSLHKNS
;
A
#
# COMPACT_ATOMS: atom_id res chain seq x y z
N MET A 1 -29.00 -3.76 -44.20
CA MET A 1 -27.86 -4.30 -43.42
C MET A 1 -26.63 -4.08 -44.28
N ASP A 2 -25.84 -3.08 -43.94
CA ASP A 2 -24.69 -2.66 -44.74
C ASP A 2 -23.43 -2.78 -43.86
N SER A 3 -22.57 -3.73 -44.21
CA SER A 3 -21.41 -4.17 -43.43
C SER A 3 -20.19 -3.36 -43.87
N ARG A 4 -19.95 -2.21 -43.24
CA ARG A 4 -18.70 -1.47 -43.42
C ARG A 4 -17.55 -2.23 -42.74
N VAL A 5 -16.82 -3.01 -43.53
CA VAL A 5 -15.51 -3.57 -43.15
C VAL A 5 -14.52 -2.41 -43.07
N PHE A 6 -14.24 -1.94 -41.86
CA PHE A 6 -13.10 -1.06 -41.61
C PHE A 6 -11.82 -1.86 -41.76
N SER A 7 -11.09 -1.65 -42.86
CA SER A 7 -9.71 -2.07 -42.98
C SER A 7 -8.86 -1.24 -42.02
N ILE A 8 -8.31 -1.87 -40.99
CA ILE A 8 -7.34 -1.25 -40.07
C ILE A 8 -5.95 -1.66 -40.57
N GLU A 9 -5.23 -0.71 -41.14
CA GLU A 9 -3.88 -0.90 -41.68
C GLU A 9 -2.87 -1.35 -40.61
N PRO A 10 -1.89 -2.21 -40.96
CA PRO A 10 -0.93 -2.78 -40.02
C PRO A 10 0.24 -1.83 -39.78
N MET A 11 0.02 -0.69 -39.12
CA MET A 11 1.09 0.28 -38.86
C MET A 11 1.03 0.98 -37.49
N LYS A 12 0.51 0.30 -36.46
CA LYS A 12 0.57 0.78 -35.05
C LYS A 12 1.01 -0.25 -34.00
N ILE A 13 1.36 -1.48 -34.40
CA ILE A 13 1.63 -2.56 -33.43
C ILE A 13 3.08 -2.56 -32.89
N LYS A 14 4.02 -1.86 -33.57
CA LYS A 14 5.43 -1.85 -33.16
C LYS A 14 5.79 -0.84 -32.05
N PHE A 15 4.98 0.21 -31.85
CA PHE A 15 5.24 1.20 -30.79
C PHE A 15 4.69 0.80 -29.42
N GLU A 16 3.68 -0.07 -29.38
CA GLU A 16 3.03 -0.52 -28.14
C GLU A 16 3.87 -1.55 -27.39
N LEU A 17 4.51 -2.51 -28.08
CA LEU A 17 5.31 -3.57 -27.46
C LEU A 17 6.52 -3.02 -26.69
N GLY A 18 7.16 -1.95 -27.19
CA GLY A 18 8.28 -1.30 -26.50
C GLY A 18 7.85 -0.60 -25.21
N ALA A 19 6.71 0.09 -25.23
CA ALA A 19 6.13 0.75 -24.06
C ALA A 19 5.62 -0.26 -23.03
N ILE A 20 4.96 -1.34 -23.48
CA ILE A 20 4.51 -2.45 -22.63
C ILE A 20 5.72 -3.15 -22.00
N LEU A 21 6.80 -3.39 -22.75
CA LEU A 21 8.03 -3.98 -22.21
C LEU A 21 8.71 -3.04 -21.20
N LEU A 22 8.71 -1.73 -21.44
CA LEU A 22 9.20 -0.71 -20.50
C LEU A 22 8.35 -0.63 -19.23
N ILE A 23 7.02 -0.73 -19.34
CA ILE A 23 6.10 -0.79 -18.19
C ILE A 23 6.32 -2.09 -17.41
N ILE A 24 6.43 -3.24 -18.10
CA ILE A 24 6.71 -4.53 -17.46
C ILE A 24 8.08 -4.50 -16.78
N LEU A 25 9.11 -3.94 -17.42
CA LEU A 25 10.44 -3.74 -16.82
C LEU A 25 10.39 -2.76 -15.64
N CYS A 26 9.63 -1.66 -15.70
CA CYS A 26 9.39 -0.75 -14.57
C CYS A 26 8.65 -1.45 -13.41
N LEU A 27 7.68 -2.31 -13.71
CA LEU A 27 6.97 -3.12 -12.72
C LEU A 27 7.90 -4.19 -12.11
N PHE A 28 8.83 -4.75 -12.89
CA PHE A 28 9.81 -5.75 -12.45
C PHE A 28 11.01 -5.13 -11.69
N GLN A 29 11.34 -3.87 -11.97
CA GLN A 29 12.44 -3.12 -11.34
C GLN A 29 12.04 -2.37 -10.08
N GLN A 30 10.83 -2.58 -9.54
CA GLN A 30 10.54 -2.12 -8.20
C GLN A 30 11.40 -2.90 -7.20
N GLU A 31 12.58 -2.37 -6.94
CA GLU A 31 13.52 -2.89 -5.96
C GLU A 31 12.77 -3.27 -4.69
N LYS A 32 13.19 -4.40 -4.13
CA LYS A 32 12.68 -5.06 -2.94
C LYS A 32 13.01 -4.26 -1.66
N VAL A 33 12.93 -2.93 -1.73
CA VAL A 33 13.16 -2.02 -0.61
C VAL A 33 12.01 -2.23 0.37
N LYS A 34 12.35 -2.90 1.48
CA LYS A 34 11.43 -3.12 2.58
C LYS A 34 11.25 -1.80 3.33
N LYS A 35 10.00 -1.36 3.52
CA LYS A 35 9.71 -0.23 4.43
C LYS A 35 9.86 -0.70 5.86
N TYR A 36 10.61 0.05 6.67
CA TYR A 36 10.86 -0.31 8.07
C TYR A 36 10.09 0.63 9.01
N PHE A 37 9.32 0.05 9.93
CA PHE A 37 8.54 0.79 10.92
C PHE A 37 9.12 0.59 12.31
N LYS A 38 9.49 1.70 12.94
CA LYS A 38 9.89 1.78 14.35
C LYS A 38 9.22 2.99 15.00
N PRO A 39 8.75 2.87 16.24
CA PRO A 39 8.20 3.98 17.00
C PRO A 39 9.34 4.89 17.49
N VAL A 40 9.04 6.17 17.67
CA VAL A 40 9.99 7.16 18.22
C VAL A 40 10.18 6.93 19.71
N ASN A 41 9.10 6.73 20.45
CA ASN A 41 9.09 6.47 21.88
C ASN A 41 8.32 5.18 22.17
N VAL A 42 8.95 4.25 22.89
CA VAL A 42 8.32 3.00 23.31
C VAL A 42 8.08 3.06 24.81
N VAL A 43 6.83 2.89 25.20
CA VAL A 43 6.42 2.81 26.59
C VAL A 43 5.58 1.56 26.75
N CYS A 44 5.88 0.77 27.78
CA CYS A 44 5.03 -0.34 28.17
C CYS A 44 3.73 0.19 28.77
N GLN A 45 2.59 -0.14 28.17
CA GLN A 45 1.27 0.32 28.63
C GLN A 45 0.89 -0.26 30.01
N GLU A 46 1.34 -1.48 30.31
CA GLU A 46 1.04 -2.16 31.59
C GLU A 46 1.72 -1.51 32.81
N TYR A 47 2.96 -1.03 32.64
CA TYR A 47 3.79 -0.53 33.75
C TYR A 47 4.24 0.93 33.58
N ASN A 48 3.76 1.61 32.54
CA ASN A 48 4.19 2.94 32.11
C ASN A 48 5.74 3.08 32.10
N SER A 49 6.43 2.01 31.69
CA SER A 49 7.89 1.89 31.78
C SER A 49 8.54 2.13 30.42
N ARG A 50 9.60 2.93 30.40
CA ARG A 50 10.48 3.12 29.23
C ARG A 50 11.61 2.09 29.14
N ASP A 51 11.72 1.23 30.16
CA ASP A 51 12.70 0.14 30.19
C ASP A 51 12.25 -1.01 29.30
N VAL A 52 12.55 -0.88 28.01
CA VAL A 52 12.12 -1.76 26.92
C VAL A 52 13.29 -2.04 25.98
N VAL A 53 13.38 -3.28 25.48
CA VAL A 53 14.45 -3.73 24.57
C VAL A 53 13.87 -4.23 23.26
N LYS A 54 14.65 -4.19 22.17
CA LYS A 54 14.24 -4.73 20.88
C LYS A 54 14.02 -6.25 20.99
N ASN A 55 12.87 -6.72 20.50
CA ASN A 55 12.49 -8.14 20.54
C ASN A 55 12.15 -8.67 19.14
N GLY A 56 13.09 -8.44 18.20
CA GLY A 56 12.95 -8.86 16.80
C GLY A 56 11.89 -8.08 16.03
N THR A 57 11.54 -8.60 14.85
CA THR A 57 10.64 -7.95 13.90
C THR A 57 9.57 -8.91 13.41
N TYR A 58 8.56 -8.39 12.73
CA TYR A 58 7.67 -9.18 11.89
C TYR A 58 7.50 -8.51 10.52
N SER A 59 7.16 -9.29 9.51
CA SER A 59 6.87 -8.76 8.17
C SER A 59 5.36 -8.61 7.99
N ARG A 60 4.93 -7.51 7.38
CA ARG A 60 3.53 -7.26 7.00
C ARG A 60 3.49 -6.64 5.62
N LYS A 61 2.63 -7.17 4.76
CA LYS A 61 2.42 -6.66 3.40
C LYS A 61 1.36 -5.55 3.45
N LEU A 62 1.71 -4.36 2.98
CA LEU A 62 0.83 -3.19 2.97
C LEU A 62 0.72 -2.60 1.56
N ILE A 63 -0.45 -2.05 1.23
CA ILE A 63 -0.75 -1.42 -0.05
C ILE A 63 -0.80 0.11 0.12
N PHE A 64 0.14 0.78 -0.53
CA PHE A 64 0.28 2.25 -0.53
C PHE A 64 -0.26 2.83 -1.84
N LEU A 65 -0.81 4.04 -1.78
CA LEU A 65 -1.46 4.69 -2.92
C LEU A 65 -0.53 4.84 -4.14
N GLU A 66 0.65 5.44 -3.96
CA GLU A 66 1.56 5.76 -5.08
C GLU A 66 2.54 4.63 -5.40
N ILE A 67 2.79 3.74 -4.43
CA ILE A 67 3.88 2.77 -4.48
C ILE A 67 3.35 1.36 -4.76
N GLY A 68 2.06 1.12 -4.48
CA GLY A 68 1.46 -0.20 -4.54
C GLY A 68 1.84 -1.08 -3.36
N GLU A 69 1.88 -2.39 -3.60
CA GLU A 69 2.17 -3.38 -2.57
C GLU A 69 3.65 -3.36 -2.14
N LYS A 70 3.89 -3.29 -0.83
CA LYS A 70 5.23 -3.41 -0.25
C LYS A 70 5.25 -4.34 0.96
N ASN A 71 6.30 -5.17 1.01
CA ASN A 71 6.65 -5.92 2.21
C ASN A 71 7.31 -4.99 3.22
N CYS A 72 6.63 -4.75 4.34
CA CYS A 72 7.09 -3.90 5.41
C CYS A 72 7.64 -4.74 6.56
N VAL A 73 8.67 -4.24 7.25
CA VAL A 73 9.25 -4.86 8.43
C VAL A 73 8.93 -3.97 9.62
N VAL A 74 8.33 -4.56 10.65
CA VAL A 74 7.83 -3.83 11.81
C VAL A 74 8.56 -4.31 13.06
N GLN A 75 9.10 -3.35 13.81
CA GLN A 75 9.85 -3.64 15.03
C GLN A 75 8.91 -4.08 16.17
N LYS A 76 9.36 -5.06 16.95
CA LYS A 76 8.77 -5.43 18.23
C LYS A 76 9.72 -5.08 19.37
N TYR A 77 9.16 -4.82 20.53
CA TYR A 77 9.89 -4.58 21.76
C TYR A 77 9.38 -5.50 22.86
N LYS A 78 10.19 -5.71 23.88
CA LYS A 78 9.84 -6.42 25.10
C LYS A 78 10.09 -5.50 26.28
N CYS A 79 9.11 -5.38 27.17
CA CYS A 79 9.30 -4.69 28.44
C CYS A 79 10.18 -5.55 29.36
N ASN A 80 11.23 -4.97 29.93
CA ASN A 80 12.11 -5.70 30.84
C ASN A 80 11.45 -5.98 32.20
N LYS A 81 10.51 -5.12 32.63
CA LYS A 81 9.83 -5.26 33.91
C LYS A 81 8.77 -6.35 33.92
N CYS A 82 7.93 -6.40 32.89
CA CYS A 82 6.78 -7.34 32.84
C CYS A 82 6.89 -8.40 31.76
N GLY A 83 7.88 -8.32 30.88
CA GLY A 83 8.05 -9.26 29.77
C GLY A 83 7.07 -9.11 28.61
N HIS A 84 6.09 -8.20 28.69
CA HIS A 84 5.08 -8.01 27.65
C HIS A 84 5.69 -7.56 26.32
N ILE A 85 5.15 -8.06 25.21
CA ILE A 85 5.60 -7.72 23.85
C ILE A 85 4.82 -6.52 23.34
N ILE A 86 5.55 -5.45 23.03
CA ILE A 86 5.01 -4.21 22.50
C ILE A 86 5.22 -4.21 21.00
N TYR A 87 4.13 -4.09 20.24
CA TYR A 87 4.16 -3.95 18.80
C TYR A 87 4.26 -2.47 18.43
N THR A 88 4.99 -2.16 17.35
CA THR A 88 4.98 -0.80 16.80
C THR A 88 3.57 -0.45 16.37
N ASP A 89 3.06 0.68 16.82
CA ASP A 89 1.76 1.17 16.40
C ASP A 89 1.81 1.60 14.93
N LEU A 90 0.82 1.11 14.17
CA LEU A 90 0.63 1.42 12.75
C LEU A 90 -0.72 2.09 12.50
N SER A 91 -1.46 2.46 13.54
CA SER A 91 -2.80 3.05 13.48
C SER A 91 -2.87 4.32 12.63
N SER A 92 -1.78 5.10 12.58
CA SER A 92 -1.66 6.27 11.72
C SER A 92 -1.53 5.96 10.23
N ILE A 93 -1.38 4.68 9.86
CA ILE A 93 -1.10 4.23 8.49
C ILE A 93 -2.18 3.26 8.01
N VAL A 94 -2.65 2.36 8.89
CA VAL A 94 -3.63 1.31 8.57
C VAL A 94 -4.67 1.18 9.66
N ASN A 95 -5.90 0.91 9.25
CA ASN A 95 -7.00 0.63 10.17
C ASN A 95 -6.92 -0.83 10.65
N GLY A 96 -6.64 -1.02 11.94
CA GLY A 96 -6.60 -2.32 12.60
C GLY A 96 -5.77 -3.38 11.86
N ASN A 97 -6.41 -4.49 11.50
CA ASN A 97 -5.77 -5.62 10.81
C ASN A 97 -5.79 -5.49 9.27
N SER A 98 -6.16 -4.33 8.72
CA SER A 98 -6.16 -4.07 7.28
C SER A 98 -4.75 -4.07 6.68
N ASN A 99 -4.63 -4.52 5.43
CA ASN A 99 -3.40 -4.38 4.65
C ASN A 99 -3.44 -3.16 3.72
N ILE A 100 -4.57 -2.46 3.66
CA ILE A 100 -4.77 -1.26 2.84
C ILE A 100 -4.52 -0.04 3.73
N THR A 101 -3.67 0.86 3.26
CA THR A 101 -3.36 2.10 3.99
C THR A 101 -4.50 3.11 3.92
N ILE A 102 -4.62 3.94 4.95
CA ILE A 102 -5.66 4.98 5.07
C ILE A 102 -5.72 5.88 3.81
N PRO A 103 -4.60 6.36 3.23
CA PRO A 103 -4.65 7.19 2.03
C PRO A 103 -5.26 6.49 0.81
N VAL A 104 -5.15 5.16 0.70
CA VAL A 104 -5.80 4.41 -0.38
C VAL A 104 -7.31 4.39 -0.19
N ILE A 105 -7.78 4.20 1.05
CA ILE A 105 -9.20 4.19 1.38
C ILE A 105 -9.80 5.58 1.11
N GLU A 106 -9.16 6.64 1.61
CA GLU A 106 -9.58 8.02 1.38
C GLU A 106 -9.65 8.36 -0.11
N HIS A 107 -8.68 7.89 -0.91
CA HIS A 107 -8.69 8.11 -2.36
C HIS A 107 -9.84 7.36 -3.05
N ILE A 108 -10.15 6.13 -2.63
CA ILE A 108 -11.29 5.38 -3.16
C ILE A 108 -12.60 6.09 -2.83
N GLU A 109 -12.78 6.55 -1.59
CA GLU A 109 -13.97 7.31 -1.16
C GLU A 109 -14.12 8.62 -1.96
N PHE A 110 -13.01 9.32 -2.19
CA PHE A 110 -12.98 10.50 -3.07
C PHE A 110 -13.48 10.16 -4.48
N LEU A 111 -12.95 9.11 -5.13
CA LEU A 111 -13.39 8.71 -6.46
C LEU A 111 -14.88 8.35 -6.48
N TYR A 112 -15.38 7.60 -5.49
CA TYR A 112 -16.79 7.27 -5.38
C TYR A 112 -17.65 8.53 -5.29
N SER A 113 -17.33 9.48 -4.41
CA SER A 113 -18.10 10.72 -4.28
C SER A 113 -18.11 11.56 -5.57
N TYR A 114 -16.96 11.66 -6.25
CA TYR A 114 -16.81 12.44 -7.47
C TYR A 114 -17.62 11.85 -8.64
N PHE A 115 -17.53 10.54 -8.85
CA PHE A 115 -18.22 9.88 -9.97
C PHE A 115 -19.68 9.59 -9.69
N ASN A 116 -20.08 9.35 -8.43
CA ASN A 116 -21.48 9.13 -8.08
C ASN A 116 -22.33 10.40 -8.33
N GLY A 117 -21.75 11.60 -8.24
CA GLY A 117 -22.40 12.86 -8.66
C GLY A 117 -22.54 13.01 -10.18
N SER A 118 -21.71 12.33 -10.97
CA SER A 118 -21.70 12.41 -12.45
C SER A 118 -22.63 11.40 -13.13
N LEU A 119 -23.02 10.31 -12.44
CA LEU A 119 -23.95 9.30 -12.95
C LEU A 119 -25.44 9.71 -12.85
N HIS A 120 -25.76 10.81 -12.16
CA HIS A 120 -27.14 11.29 -11.96
C HIS A 120 -27.62 12.36 -12.95
N LYS A 121 -26.98 12.53 -14.11
CA LYS A 121 -27.55 13.29 -15.23
C LYS A 121 -27.77 12.37 -16.41
N ASN A 122 -29.00 11.87 -16.53
CA ASN A 122 -29.79 11.73 -17.76
C ASN A 122 -31.10 11.00 -17.42
N SER A 123 -32.10 11.77 -16.98
CA SER A 123 -33.52 11.43 -17.07
C SER A 123 -34.27 12.66 -17.54
#